data_AF-A0A7W1AGJ6-F1
#
_entry.id   AF-A0A7W1AGJ6-F1
#
_cell.length_a   1.000
_cell.length_b   1.000
_cell.length_c   1.000
_cell.angle_alpha   90.00
_cell.angle_beta   90.00
_cell.angle_gamma   90.00
#
_symmetry.space_group_name_H-M   'P 1'
#
loop_
_entity.id
_entity.type
_entity.pdbx_description
1 polymer ?
#
loop_
_entity_poly.entity_id
_entity_poly.type
_entity_poly.pdbx_seq_one_letter_code
_entity_poly.pdbx_strand_id
1 'polypeptide(L)' 'MERVAHRICPLCEASCGLEIGVRDEQLVAIRGHEADVFSAGFICPKGAALRELHE' A
#
# COMPACT_ATOMS: atom_id res chain seq x y z
N MET A 1 -15.20 -8.61 8.02
CA MET A 1 -13.93 -9.40 8.18
C MET A 1 -12.79 -8.58 7.61
N GLU A 2 -11.68 -8.42 8.32
CA GLU A 2 -10.54 -7.62 7.85
C GLU A 2 -9.46 -8.54 7.27
N ARG A 3 -9.02 -8.27 6.04
CA ARG A 3 -7.88 -8.94 5.41
C ARG A 3 -6.80 -7.95 5.06
N VAL A 4 -5.57 -8.45 5.07
CA VAL A 4 -4.39 -7.73 4.62
C VAL A 4 -3.98 -8.25 3.24
N ALA A 5 -3.62 -7.35 2.34
CA ALA A 5 -3.08 -7.69 1.02
C ALA A 5 -1.77 -6.93 0.76
N HIS A 6 -0.80 -7.61 0.16
CA HIS A 6 0.48 -7.00 -0.23
C HIS A 6 0.49 -6.72 -1.73
N ARG A 7 0.86 -5.50 -2.13
CA ARG A 7 0.91 -5.05 -3.54
C ARG A 7 2.11 -4.16 -3.77
N ILE A 8 2.56 -4.10 -5.02
CA ILE A 8 3.56 -3.12 -5.45
C ILE A 8 2.84 -1.80 -5.73
N CYS A 9 3.41 -0.70 -5.25
CA CYS A 9 2.94 0.64 -5.56
C CYS A 9 3.01 0.89 -7.08
N PRO A 10 1.89 1.24 -7.74
CA PRO A 10 1.85 1.35 -9.20
C PRO A 10 2.25 2.75 -9.73
N LEU A 11 2.57 3.71 -8.85
CA LEU A 11 2.69 5.13 -9.24
C LEU A 11 4.03 5.52 -9.87
N CYS A 12 5.06 4.72 -9.71
CA CYS A 12 6.35 4.90 -10.36
C CYS A 12 7.13 3.59 -10.36
N GLU A 13 8.27 3.60 -11.01
CA GLU A 13 9.11 2.44 -11.31
C GLU A 13 9.90 1.96 -10.08
N ALA A 14 9.94 2.75 -9.01
CA ALA A 14 10.59 2.38 -7.74
C ALA A 14 10.00 1.10 -7.14
N SER A 15 8.74 0.77 -7.44
CA SER A 15 8.14 -0.51 -7.07
C SER A 15 8.14 -0.80 -5.56
N CYS A 16 7.87 0.21 -4.72
CA CYS A 16 7.79 0.03 -3.26
C CYS A 16 6.67 -0.95 -2.86
N GLY A 17 6.91 -1.77 -1.85
CA GLY A 17 5.90 -2.68 -1.30
C GLY A 17 4.90 -1.96 -0.40
N LEU A 18 3.61 -2.25 -0.62
CA LEU A 18 2.49 -1.72 0.15
C LEU A 18 1.78 -2.85 0.88
N GLU A 19 1.35 -2.56 2.11
CA GLU A 19 0.36 -3.34 2.83
C GLU A 19 -0.97 -2.59 2.83
N ILE A 20 -2.02 -3.30 2.39
CA ILE A 20 -3.36 -2.76 2.20
C ILE A 20 -4.33 -3.51 3.12
N GLY A 21 -4.98 -2.77 4.02
CA GLY A 21 -6.06 -3.27 4.85
C GLY A 21 -7.39 -3.15 4.13
N VAL A 22 -8.14 -4.25 4.05
CA VAL A 22 -9.45 -4.32 3.40
C VAL A 22 -10.46 -4.88 4.39
N ARG A 23 -11.58 -4.17 4.58
CA ARG A 23 -12.70 -4.60 5.41
C ARG A 23 -13.98 -4.50 4.59
N ASP A 24 -14.70 -5.61 4.47
CA ASP A 24 -15.98 -5.68 3.76
C ASP A 24 -15.86 -5.08 2.34
N GLU A 25 -14.79 -5.47 1.64
CA GLU A 25 -14.37 -5.01 0.31
C GLU A 25 -13.96 -3.53 0.20
N GLN A 26 -14.02 -2.78 1.29
CA GLN A 26 -13.58 -1.40 1.36
C GLN A 26 -12.14 -1.30 1.84
N LEU A 27 -11.38 -0.40 1.22
CA LEU A 27 -10.00 -0.12 1.60
C LEU A 27 -9.98 0.79 2.83
N VAL A 28 -9.40 0.29 3.92
CA VAL A 28 -9.39 0.96 5.24
C VAL A 28 -8.02 1.48 5.65
N ALA A 29 -6.94 0.93 5.08
CA ALA A 29 -5.57 1.35 5.38
C ALA A 29 -4.62 1.11 4.19
N ILE A 30 -3.66 2.00 4.00
CA ILE A 30 -2.47 1.80 3.15
C ILE A 30 -1.26 2.20 3.98
N ARG A 31 -0.28 1.30 4.05
CA ARG A 31 1.01 1.54 4.70
C ARG A 31 2.13 0.88 3.89
N GLY A 32 3.38 1.23 4.20
CA GLY A 32 4.51 0.50 3.65
C GLY A 32 4.56 -0.93 4.20
N HIS A 33 4.88 -1.90 3.34
CA HIS A 33 5.07 -3.28 3.76
C HIS A 33 6.45 -3.43 4.40
N GLU A 34 6.48 -3.60 5.72
CA GLU A 34 7.72 -3.62 6.52
C GLU A 34 8.69 -4.72 6.10
N ALA A 35 8.17 -5.88 5.68
CA ALA A 35 8.96 -7.02 5.21
C ALA A 35 9.27 -6.97 3.70
N ASP A 36 8.97 -5.87 3.01
CA ASP A 36 9.34 -5.69 1.60
C ASP A 36 10.85 -5.59 1.44
N VAL A 37 11.44 -6.41 0.56
CA VAL A 37 12.89 -6.52 0.38
C VAL A 37 13.52 -5.21 -0.09
N PHE A 38 12.81 -4.44 -0.92
CA PHE A 38 13.34 -3.21 -1.49
C PHE A 38 13.09 -2.02 -0.57
N SER A 39 11.84 -1.83 -0.16
CA SER A 39 11.40 -0.61 0.53
C SER A 39 11.44 -0.69 2.06
N ALA A 40 11.44 -1.89 2.65
CA ALA A 40 11.49 -2.10 4.11
C ALA A 40 10.50 -1.21 4.89
N GLY A 41 9.27 -1.07 4.39
CA GLY A 41 8.24 -0.22 4.98
C GLY A 41 8.32 1.28 4.64
N PHE A 42 9.37 1.74 3.97
CA PHE A 42 9.47 3.12 3.53
C PHE A 42 8.65 3.37 2.25
N ILE A 43 7.77 4.38 2.29
CA ILE A 43 6.99 4.81 1.13
C ILE A 43 7.05 6.34 0.99
N CYS A 44 7.04 6.83 -0.25
CA CYS A 44 6.98 8.26 -0.52
C CYS A 44 5.54 8.80 -0.37
N PRO A 45 5.34 10.13 -0.34
CA PRO A 45 4.01 10.74 -0.23
C PRO A 45 3.01 10.26 -1.29
N LYS A 46 3.48 9.92 -2.50
CA LYS A 46 2.64 9.35 -3.56
C LYS A 46 2.02 8.01 -3.14
N GLY A 47 2.84 7.11 -2.58
CA GLY A 47 2.37 5.80 -2.12
C GLY A 47 1.41 5.90 -0.93
N ALA A 48 1.67 6.84 -0.01
CA ALA A 48 0.79 7.09 1.13
C ALA A 48 -0.58 7.66 0.70
N ALA A 49 -0.60 8.52 -0.32
CA ALA A 49 -1.81 9.13 -0.86
C ALA A 49 -2.56 8.26 -1.89
N LEU A 50 -2.12 7.02 -2.17
CA LEU A 50 -2.72 6.18 -3.21
C LEU A 50 -4.23 5.96 -3.00
N ARG A 51 -4.71 5.95 -1.76
CA ARG A 51 -6.13 5.83 -1.40
C ARG A 51 -6.98 6.97 -2.00
N GLU A 52 -6.42 8.17 -2.07
CA GLU A 52 -7.14 9.38 -2.50
C GLU A 52 -7.43 9.38 -4.00
N LEU A 53 -6.80 8.49 -4.77
CA LEU A 53 -6.99 8.38 -6.23
C LEU A 53 -8.12 7.42 -6.64
N HIS A 54 -8.70 6.68 -5.69
CA HIS A 54 -9.73 5.66 -5.93
C HIS A 54 -11.07 6.07 -5.30
N GLU A 55 -11.70 7.12 -5.85
CA GLU A 55 -13.11 7.48 -5.59
C GLU A 55 -14.10 6.54 -6.29
#